data_AF-A0A705WYW6-F1
#
_entry.id   AF-A0A705WYW6-F1
#
_cell.length_a   1.000
_cell.length_b   1.000
_cell.length_c   1.000
_cell.angle_alpha   90.00
_cell.angle_beta   90.00
_cell.angle_gamma   90.00
#
_symmetry.space_group_name_H-M   'P 1'
#
loop_
_entity.id
_entity.type
_entity.pdbx_description
1 polymer ?
#
loop_
_entity_poly.entity_id
_entity_poly.type
_entity_poly.pdbx_seq_one_letter_code
_entity_poly.pdbx_strand_id
1 'polypeptide(L)' 'MNKTTEYIDALLLSEREKAALPKTDIRAVHQALDAEHRTYSREDDSPQGSVKARLEHAWP' A
#
# COMPACT_ATOMS: atom_id res chain seq x y z
N MET A 1 -7.78 -20.75 2.58
CA MET A 1 -7.83 -19.53 3.41
C MET A 1 -7.79 -18.31 2.51
N ASN A 2 -8.65 -17.32 2.77
CA ASN A 2 -8.56 -16.02 2.11
C ASN A 2 -7.54 -15.16 2.87
N LYS A 3 -6.37 -14.91 2.29
CA LYS A 3 -5.24 -14.24 2.96
C LYS A 3 -5.60 -12.84 3.49
N THR A 4 -6.56 -12.18 2.85
CA THR A 4 -7.09 -10.87 3.28
C THR A 4 -7.78 -10.93 4.63
N THR A 5 -8.48 -12.04 4.93
CA THR A 5 -9.19 -12.20 6.21
C THR A 5 -8.20 -12.40 7.35
N GLU A 6 -7.19 -13.26 7.16
CA GLU A 6 -6.11 -13.45 8.15
C GLU A 6 -5.35 -12.15 8.43
N TYR A 7 -5.13 -11.34 7.38
CA TYR A 7 -4.50 -10.03 7.53
C TYR A 7 -5.35 -9.06 8.36
N ILE A 8 -6.66 -8.98 8.10
CA ILE A 8 -7.58 -8.14 8.89
C ILE A 8 -7.66 -8.61 10.35
N ASP A 9 -7.68 -9.92 10.58
CA ASP A 9 -7.75 -10.50 11.92
C ASP A 9 -6.48 -10.20 12.75
N ALA A 10 -5.32 -10.14 12.09
CA ALA A 10 -4.04 -9.76 12.70
C ALA A 10 -3.94 -8.27 13.08
N LEU A 11 -4.84 -7.40 12.60
CA LEU A 11 -4.86 -6.00 12.98
C LEU A 11 -5.35 -5.84 14.43
N LEU A 12 -4.67 -4.97 15.19
CA LEU A 12 -5.07 -4.55 16.54
C LEU A 12 -6.21 -3.52 16.49
N LEU A 13 -7.29 -3.88 15.80
CA LEU A 13 -8.49 -3.08 15.63
C LEU A 13 -9.68 -3.76 16.33
N SER A 14 -10.69 -2.97 16.67
CA SER A 14 -11.94 -3.50 17.23
C SER A 14 -12.70 -4.31 16.18
N GLU A 15 -13.50 -5.30 16.59
CA GLU A 15 -14.33 -6.10 15.68
C GLU A 15 -15.25 -5.24 14.79
N ARG A 16 -15.70 -4.08 15.31
CA ARG A 16 -16.50 -3.10 14.55
C ARG A 16 -15.72 -2.46 13.40
N GLU A 17 -14.44 -2.14 13.64
CA GLU A 17 -13.56 -1.54 12.64
C GLU A 17 -13.16 -2.60 11.60
N LYS A 18 -12.87 -3.83 12.04
CA LYS A 18 -12.61 -4.97 11.14
C LYS A 18 -13.81 -5.31 10.25
N ALA A 19 -15.04 -5.19 10.78
CA ALA A 19 -16.26 -5.42 10.01
C ALA A 19 -16.51 -4.34 8.94
N ALA A 20 -15.98 -3.14 9.12
CA ALA A 20 -16.06 -2.05 8.14
C ALA A 20 -14.99 -2.17 7.02
N LEU A 21 -14.00 -3.04 7.18
CA LEU A 21 -12.93 -3.22 6.19
C LEU A 21 -13.35 -4.13 5.03
N PRO A 22 -12.99 -3.77 3.78
CA PRO A 22 -13.28 -4.60 2.62
C PRO A 22 -12.46 -5.89 2.64
N LYS A 23 -13.14 -7.06 2.60
CA LYS A 23 -12.49 -8.39 2.67
C LYS A 23 -12.09 -8.97 1.30
N THR A 24 -12.30 -8.19 0.24
CA THR A 24 -12.14 -8.62 -1.16
C THR A 24 -10.72 -8.40 -1.67
N ASP A 25 -10.06 -7.30 -1.31
CA ASP A 25 -8.74 -6.91 -1.82
C ASP A 25 -7.90 -6.25 -0.71
N ILE A 26 -6.63 -6.66 -0.61
CA ILE A 26 -5.68 -6.15 0.37
C ILE A 26 -5.37 -4.65 0.18
N ARG A 27 -5.37 -4.16 -1.06
CA ARG A 27 -5.18 -2.74 -1.37
C ARG A 27 -6.34 -1.91 -0.84
N ALA A 28 -7.56 -2.42 -0.99
CA ALA A 28 -8.75 -1.76 -0.47
C ALA A 28 -8.73 -1.68 1.07
N VAL A 29 -8.20 -2.72 1.74
CA VAL A 29 -7.98 -2.68 3.19
C VAL A 29 -7.02 -1.56 3.57
N HIS A 30 -5.86 -1.47 2.91
CA HIS A 30 -4.88 -0.42 3.21
C HIS A 30 -5.43 0.99 2.93
N GLN A 31 -6.20 1.15 1.84
CA GLN A 31 -6.82 2.43 1.53
C GLN A 31 -7.90 2.82 2.55
N ALA A 32 -8.68 1.86 3.05
CA ALA A 32 -9.67 2.13 4.10
C ALA A 32 -9.03 2.43 5.47
N LEU A 33 -7.84 1.88 5.73
CA LEU A 33 -7.06 2.15 6.94
C LEU A 33 -6.29 3.47 6.89
N ASP A 34 -5.98 3.95 5.69
CA ASP A 34 -5.28 5.21 5.49
C ASP A 34 -6.21 6.42 5.69
N ALA A 35 -6.42 6.78 6.96
CA ALA A 35 -7.28 7.89 7.35
C ALA A 35 -6.86 9.25 6.75
N GLU A 36 -5.58 9.39 6.39
CA GLU A 36 -5.02 10.61 5.81
C GLU A 36 -4.99 10.57 4.27
N HIS A 37 -5.40 9.45 3.66
CA HIS A 37 -5.35 9.21 2.21
C HIS A 37 -4.00 9.65 1.61
N ARG A 38 -2.90 9.39 2.34
CA ARG A 38 -1.57 9.83 1.95
C ARG A 38 -1.17 9.12 0.66
N THR A 39 -1.15 9.91 -0.40
CA THR A 39 -0.64 9.45 -1.69
C THR A 39 0.88 9.45 -1.60
N TYR A 40 1.47 8.28 -1.37
CA TYR A 40 2.91 8.10 -1.49
C TYR A 40 3.27 8.08 -2.97
N SER A 41 3.71 9.24 -3.49
CA SER A 41 4.31 9.30 -4.82
C SER A 41 5.52 8.38 -4.85
N ARG A 42 5.48 7.37 -5.72
CA ARG A 42 6.66 6.55 -5.98
C ARG A 42 7.66 7.41 -6.74
N GLU A 43 8.88 7.50 -6.25
CA GLU A 43 9.95 8.18 -6.99
C GLU A 43 10.23 7.53 -8.36
N ASP A 44 9.79 6.28 -8.52
CA ASP A 44 9.81 5.50 -9.75
C ASP A 44 8.78 5.96 -10.80
N ASP A 45 7.77 6.75 -10.43
CA ASP A 45 6.81 7.33 -11.38
C ASP A 45 7.33 8.64 -12.02
N SER A 46 8.55 9.07 -11.65
CA SER A 46 9.25 10.18 -12.31
C SER A 46 9.85 9.75 -13.66
N PRO A 47 10.14 10.66 -14.60
CA PRO A 47 10.64 10.29 -15.94
C PRO A 47 11.94 9.48 -15.95
N GLN A 48 12.74 9.57 -14.88
CA GLN A 48 13.94 8.76 -14.67
C GLN A 48 13.65 7.49 -13.86
N GLY A 49 12.41 7.00 -13.91
CA GLY A 49 11.69 6.05 -13.06
C GLY A 49 12.31 4.67 -12.81
N SER A 50 13.60 4.66 -12.53
CA SER A 50 14.40 3.56 -12.03
C SER A 50 15.69 4.14 -11.48
N VAL A 51 16.12 3.67 -10.30
CA VAL A 51 17.47 3.96 -9.76
C VAL A 51 18.56 3.66 -10.79
N LYS A 52 18.34 2.65 -11.65
CA LYS A 52 19.25 2.30 -12.74
C LYS A 52 19.40 3.42 -13.77
N ALA A 53 18.29 4.01 -14.23
CA ALA A 53 18.32 5.09 -15.22
C ALA A 53 19.00 6.35 -14.67
N ARG A 54 18.84 6.62 -13.37
CA ARG A 54 19.57 7.69 -12.68
C ARG A 54 21.07 7.42 -12.60
N LEU A 55 21.46 6.18 -12.36
CA LEU A 55 22.87 5.77 -12.32
C LEU A 55 23.55 5.89 -13.69
N GLU A 56 22.88 5.44 -14.76
CA GLU A 56 23.41 5.51 -16.13
C GLU A 56 23.59 6.95 -16.63
N HIS A 57 22.73 7.88 -16.20
CA HIS A 57 22.84 9.29 -16.56
C HIS A 57 23.92 10.05 -15.75
N ALA A 58 24.18 9.63 -14.50
CA ALA A 58 25.11 10.29 -13.60
C ALA A 58 26.56 9.75 -13.68
N TRP A 59 26.80 8.72 -14.49
CA TRP A 59 28.13 8.15 -14.65
C TRP A 59 28.89 8.81 -15.83
N PRO A 60 30.11 9.33 -15.62
CA PRO A 60 30.99 9.79 -16.70
C PRO A 60 31.61 8.62 -17.49
#